data_AF-A0A937XVH2-F1
#
_entry.id   AF-A0A937XVH2-F1
#
_cell.length_a   1.000
_cell.length_b   1.000
_cell.length_c   1.000
_cell.angle_alpha   90.00
_cell.angle_beta   90.00
_cell.angle_gamma   90.00
#
_symmetry.space_group_name_H-M   'P 1'
#
loop_
_entity.id
_entity.type
_entity.pdbx_description
1 polymer ?
#
loop_
_entity_poly.entity_id
_entity_poly.type
_entity_poly.pdbx_seq_one_letter_code
_entity_poly.pdbx_strand_id
1 'polypeptide(L)'
;MRARQAWVSSTGDSAPAAYCNAMSAAVKSCGAVIHGILQCAPMRRRLAVLLVTFSCAAQAQTQIHLWHSTSGEQGEVLQSLVQRFNESQKDYRVVEEHKGGYESSLIEAIKAQQAGSGPDIVQVYELGTAHLMAARGAYRPLWQVMAGAGERLDPKAYLPAVASYFSDDAGRLLGLPFNVSTPILFYNKTAFREAKQDPDKPPRTWYEMPA
;
A
#
# COMPACT_ATOMS: atom_id res chain seq x y z
N MET A 1 5.98 18.84 12.83
CA MET A 1 5.60 17.41 12.76
C MET A 1 6.15 16.88 11.45
N ARG A 2 7.01 15.87 11.46
CA ARG A 2 7.46 15.19 10.24
C ARG A 2 6.61 13.93 10.11
N ALA A 3 5.78 13.87 9.09
CA ALA A 3 4.72 12.88 9.01
C ALA A 3 4.76 12.20 7.65
N ARG A 4 4.89 10.88 7.64
CA ARG A 4 5.05 10.09 6.42
C ARG A 4 3.79 9.29 6.11
N GLN A 5 3.50 9.11 4.83
CA GLN A 5 2.33 8.38 4.35
C GLN A 5 2.68 7.26 3.38
N ALA A 6 1.79 6.28 3.28
CA ALA A 6 1.73 5.36 2.17
C ALA A 6 0.61 5.80 1.19
N TRP A 7 0.95 5.88 -0.10
CA TRP A 7 0.06 6.28 -1.19
C TRP A 7 -0.13 5.15 -2.17
N VAL A 8 -1.34 5.01 -2.70
CA VAL A 8 -1.62 4.05 -3.77
C VAL A 8 -1.40 4.72 -5.12
N SER A 9 -0.56 4.11 -5.95
CA SER A 9 -0.32 4.59 -7.31
C SER A 9 -1.53 4.37 -8.22
N SER A 10 -1.73 5.23 -9.21
CA SER A 10 -2.80 5.06 -10.21
C SER A 10 -2.46 4.04 -11.31
N THR A 11 -1.24 3.47 -11.39
CA THR A 11 -0.90 2.42 -12.38
C THR A 11 -1.52 1.06 -12.09
N GLY A 12 -2.20 0.89 -10.95
CA GLY A 12 -2.98 -0.30 -10.62
C GLY A 12 -4.18 -0.57 -11.55
N ASP A 13 -4.43 0.29 -12.55
CA ASP A 13 -5.45 0.13 -13.59
C ASP A 13 -5.09 -0.88 -14.71
N SER A 14 -4.26 -1.89 -14.41
CA SER A 14 -4.33 -3.16 -15.17
C SER A 14 -5.50 -4.05 -14.70
N ALA A 15 -6.23 -3.63 -13.67
CA ALA A 15 -7.40 -4.34 -13.13
C ALA A 15 -8.84 -3.86 -13.49
N PRO A 16 -9.17 -2.97 -14.45
CA PRO A 16 -10.58 -2.62 -14.70
C PRO A 16 -11.34 -3.62 -15.60
N ALA A 17 -10.65 -4.43 -16.41
CA ALA A 17 -11.31 -5.36 -17.35
C ALA A 17 -11.26 -6.84 -16.92
N ALA A 18 -10.31 -7.21 -16.05
CA ALA A 18 -10.17 -8.59 -15.57
C ALA A 18 -11.25 -8.96 -14.54
N TYR A 19 -11.75 -8.00 -13.76
CA TYR A 19 -12.78 -8.24 -12.73
C TYR A 19 -14.22 -8.37 -13.29
N CYS A 20 -14.54 -7.74 -14.43
CA CYS A 20 -15.87 -7.90 -15.06
C CYS A 20 -16.00 -9.19 -15.89
N ASN A 21 -14.92 -9.72 -16.44
CA ASN A 21 -14.96 -10.94 -17.27
C ASN A 21 -14.86 -12.24 -16.45
N ALA A 22 -14.33 -12.20 -15.23
CA ALA A 22 -14.20 -13.38 -14.38
C ALA A 22 -15.56 -13.96 -13.91
N MET A 23 -16.59 -13.13 -13.74
CA MET A 23 -17.96 -13.60 -13.42
C MET A 23 -18.74 -14.13 -14.64
N SER A 24 -18.40 -13.70 -15.87
CA SER A 24 -19.08 -14.19 -17.09
C SER A 24 -18.50 -15.52 -17.59
N ALA A 25 -17.20 -15.76 -17.36
CA ALA A 25 -16.52 -16.99 -17.75
C ALA A 25 -16.76 -18.17 -16.78
N ALA A 26 -16.84 -17.92 -15.47
CA ALA A 26 -17.05 -18.96 -14.47
C ALA A 26 -18.49 -19.53 -14.47
N VAL A 27 -19.49 -18.72 -14.81
CA VAL A 27 -20.90 -19.17 -14.86
C VAL A 27 -21.23 -19.94 -16.15
N LYS A 28 -20.57 -19.64 -17.27
CA LYS A 28 -20.79 -20.35 -18.56
C LYS A 28 -20.02 -21.65 -18.70
N SER A 29 -18.89 -21.83 -18.00
CA SER A 29 -17.96 -22.94 -18.25
C SER A 29 -18.16 -24.19 -17.39
N CYS A 30 -18.95 -24.15 -16.31
CA CYS A 30 -19.04 -25.28 -15.37
C CYS A 30 -20.45 -25.81 -15.09
N GLY A 31 -21.50 -25.25 -15.70
CA GLY A 31 -22.87 -25.44 -15.21
C GLY A 31 -23.93 -25.93 -16.18
N ALA A 32 -23.60 -26.45 -17.37
CA ALA A 32 -24.64 -26.91 -18.31
C ALA A 32 -24.32 -28.25 -18.99
N VAL A 33 -24.70 -29.32 -18.28
CA VAL A 33 -25.41 -30.51 -18.81
C VAL A 33 -24.65 -31.41 -19.80
N ILE A 34 -23.83 -32.31 -19.22
CA ILE A 34 -23.49 -33.63 -19.80
C ILE A 34 -24.70 -34.57 -19.62
N HIS A 35 -25.86 -34.27 -20.20
CA HIS A 35 -27.00 -35.20 -20.24
C HIS A 35 -27.73 -35.09 -21.58
N GLY A 36 -27.65 -36.17 -22.38
CA GLY A 36 -28.25 -36.33 -23.70
C GLY A 36 -27.27 -35.95 -24.80
N ILE A 37 -26.78 -36.83 -25.66
CA ILE A 37 -27.55 -37.75 -26.50
C ILE A 37 -26.74 -39.04 -26.69
N LEU A 38 -27.25 -40.13 -26.12
CA LEU A 38 -26.92 -41.50 -26.49
C LEU A 38 -28.05 -41.95 -27.42
N GLN A 39 -27.85 -41.97 -28.74
CA GLN A 39 -28.69 -42.77 -29.64
C GLN A 39 -28.07 -42.97 -31.04
N CYS A 40 -27.80 -44.24 -31.31
CA CYS A 40 -27.83 -44.95 -32.61
C CYS A 40 -26.93 -44.49 -33.78
N ALA A 41 -25.81 -45.21 -33.99
CA ALA A 41 -25.54 -45.97 -35.24
C ALA A 41 -24.15 -46.67 -35.18
N PRO A 42 -23.96 -47.86 -35.80
CA PRO A 42 -22.72 -48.61 -35.73
C PRO A 42 -21.86 -48.39 -36.98
N MET A 43 -20.69 -47.75 -36.86
CA MET A 43 -19.63 -48.01 -37.85
C MET A 43 -18.22 -47.71 -37.35
N ARG A 44 -17.42 -48.78 -37.31
CA ARG A 44 -15.96 -48.84 -37.47
C ARG A 44 -15.09 -47.98 -36.55
N ARG A 45 -14.58 -48.66 -35.52
CA ARG A 45 -13.21 -48.63 -34.98
C ARG A 45 -12.35 -47.44 -35.46
N ARG A 46 -12.19 -46.45 -34.58
CA ARG A 46 -10.91 -45.85 -34.18
C ARG A 46 -11.12 -45.26 -32.78
N LEU A 47 -10.60 -45.95 -31.75
CA LEU A 47 -10.53 -45.41 -30.39
C LEU A 47 -9.49 -44.29 -30.42
N ALA A 48 -9.94 -43.05 -30.62
CA ALA A 48 -9.16 -41.87 -30.27
C ALA A 48 -9.55 -41.51 -28.83
N VAL A 49 -8.76 -41.98 -27.86
CA VAL A 49 -8.88 -41.52 -26.47
C VAL A 49 -8.38 -40.08 -26.45
N LEU A 50 -9.32 -39.13 -26.45
CA LEU A 50 -9.02 -37.71 -26.27
C LEU A 50 -8.77 -37.49 -24.77
N LEU A 51 -7.51 -37.51 -24.34
CA LEU A 51 -7.13 -37.06 -23.00
C LEU A 51 -7.40 -35.54 -22.94
N VAL A 52 -8.53 -35.15 -22.36
CA VAL A 52 -8.76 -33.76 -21.96
C VAL A 52 -7.93 -33.51 -20.72
N THR A 53 -6.71 -33.00 -20.89
CA THR A 53 -5.91 -32.49 -19.77
C THR A 53 -6.58 -31.22 -19.26
N PHE A 54 -7.30 -31.33 -18.14
CA PHE A 54 -7.77 -30.18 -17.39
C PHE A 54 -6.55 -29.49 -16.78
N SER A 55 -6.00 -28.49 -17.48
CA SER A 55 -5.03 -27.58 -16.87
C SER A 55 -5.79 -26.74 -15.86
N CYS A 56 -5.71 -27.13 -14.58
CA CYS A 56 -6.04 -26.23 -13.49
C CYS A 56 -5.05 -25.07 -13.59
N ALA A 57 -5.49 -23.94 -14.15
CA ALA A 57 -4.70 -22.72 -14.10
C ALA A 57 -4.49 -22.39 -12.62
N ALA A 58 -3.27 -22.62 -12.12
CA ALA A 58 -2.88 -22.12 -10.81
C ALA A 58 -3.02 -20.60 -10.87
N GLN A 59 -4.00 -20.03 -10.16
CA GLN A 59 -4.10 -18.59 -10.00
C GLN A 59 -2.83 -18.10 -9.30
N ALA A 60 -2.00 -17.36 -10.01
CA ALA A 60 -0.86 -16.70 -9.40
C ALA A 60 -1.38 -15.67 -8.38
N GLN A 61 -0.80 -15.68 -7.19
CA GLN A 61 -1.08 -14.71 -6.13
C GLN A 61 -0.81 -13.29 -6.66
N THR A 62 -1.76 -12.37 -6.46
CA THR A 62 -1.65 -11.01 -6.99
C THR A 62 -0.58 -10.26 -6.23
N GLN A 63 0.45 -9.77 -6.90
CA GLN A 63 1.54 -9.04 -6.24
C GLN A 63 1.13 -7.59 -5.99
N ILE A 64 1.48 -7.07 -4.82
CA ILE A 64 1.31 -5.68 -4.41
C ILE A 64 2.70 -5.13 -4.13
N HIS A 65 3.21 -4.27 -5.01
CA HIS A 65 4.53 -3.68 -4.90
C HIS A 65 4.53 -2.49 -3.94
N LEU A 66 5.35 -2.56 -2.89
CA LEU A 66 5.52 -1.53 -1.87
C LEU A 66 6.93 -0.95 -1.95
N TRP A 67 7.05 0.29 -2.42
CA TRP A 67 8.32 1.01 -2.41
C TRP A 67 8.48 1.84 -1.14
N HIS A 68 9.62 1.71 -0.46
CA HIS A 68 9.87 2.40 0.81
C HIS A 68 11.31 2.91 0.97
N SER A 69 11.49 3.81 1.95
CA SER A 69 12.78 4.40 2.34
C SER A 69 13.16 4.10 3.79
N THR A 70 12.52 3.07 4.37
CA THR A 70 12.71 2.66 5.76
C THR A 70 13.87 1.68 5.90
N SER A 71 14.84 1.99 6.76
CA SER A 71 16.05 1.18 7.02
C SER A 71 16.29 0.96 8.51
N GLY A 72 17.29 0.13 8.84
CA GLY A 72 17.64 -0.24 10.21
C GLY A 72 16.50 -1.00 10.91
N GLU A 73 16.37 -0.82 12.23
CA GLU A 73 15.34 -1.48 13.05
C GLU A 73 13.91 -1.25 12.55
N GLN A 74 13.59 -0.04 12.04
CA GLN A 74 12.28 0.22 11.45
C GLN A 74 12.04 -0.60 10.17
N GLY A 75 13.11 -0.90 9.42
CA GLY A 75 13.05 -1.74 8.22
C GLY A 75 12.74 -3.19 8.59
N GLU A 76 13.36 -3.72 9.65
CA GLU A 76 13.08 -5.05 10.18
C GLU A 76 11.62 -5.18 10.65
N VAL A 77 11.09 -4.15 11.32
CA VAL A 77 9.68 -4.10 11.72
C VAL A 77 8.77 -4.11 10.48
N LEU A 78 9.08 -3.32 9.44
CA LEU A 78 8.30 -3.32 8.20
C LEU A 78 8.31 -4.71 7.54
N GLN A 79 9.48 -5.36 7.45
CA GLN A 79 9.61 -6.71 6.90
C GLN A 79 8.76 -7.71 7.67
N SER A 80 8.76 -7.64 9.00
CA SER A 80 7.89 -8.49 9.83
C SER A 80 6.41 -8.25 9.57
N LEU A 81 5.97 -6.99 9.38
CA LEU A 81 4.58 -6.67 9.04
C LEU A 81 4.19 -7.22 7.67
N VAL A 82 5.05 -7.06 6.66
CA VAL A 82 4.85 -7.60 5.31
C VAL A 82 4.77 -9.12 5.34
N GLN A 83 5.66 -9.78 6.08
CA GLN A 83 5.67 -11.23 6.24
C GLN A 83 4.35 -11.71 6.87
N ARG A 84 3.94 -11.11 7.98
CA ARG A 84 2.69 -11.49 8.67
C ARG A 84 1.46 -11.31 7.79
N PHE A 85 1.40 -10.24 6.98
CA PHE A 85 0.34 -10.06 6.00
C PHE A 85 0.34 -11.18 4.96
N ASN A 86 1.51 -11.46 4.37
CA ASN A 86 1.67 -12.50 3.34
C ASN A 86 1.35 -13.91 3.85
N GLU A 87 1.62 -14.19 5.12
CA GLU A 87 1.29 -15.47 5.77
C GLU A 87 -0.21 -15.58 6.09
N SER A 88 -0.89 -14.45 6.31
CA SER A 88 -2.31 -14.43 6.71
C SER A 88 -3.31 -14.75 5.60
N GLN A 89 -2.89 -14.70 4.33
CA GLN A 89 -3.79 -14.83 3.19
C GLN A 89 -3.09 -15.39 1.95
N LYS A 90 -3.86 -15.88 0.97
CA LYS A 90 -3.35 -16.62 -0.21
C LYS A 90 -3.57 -15.90 -1.53
N ASP A 91 -4.34 -14.82 -1.55
CA ASP A 91 -4.82 -14.16 -2.76
C ASP A 91 -3.88 -13.03 -3.21
N TYR A 92 -3.20 -12.36 -2.26
CA TYR A 92 -2.28 -11.25 -2.52
C TYR A 92 -0.94 -11.40 -1.82
N ARG A 93 0.15 -10.95 -2.44
CA ARG A 93 1.49 -10.96 -1.86
C ARG A 93 2.09 -9.56 -1.93
N VAL A 94 2.38 -8.97 -0.79
CA VAL A 94 3.15 -7.73 -0.74
C VAL A 94 4.62 -8.04 -1.02
N VAL A 95 5.18 -7.35 -2.00
CA VAL A 95 6.60 -7.35 -2.37
C VAL A 95 7.15 -5.98 -2.01
N GLU A 96 7.94 -5.91 -0.93
CA GLU A 96 8.60 -4.67 -0.53
C GLU A 96 9.90 -4.46 -1.31
N GLU A 97 10.20 -3.20 -1.62
CA GLU A 97 11.47 -2.78 -2.21
C GLU A 97 11.98 -1.50 -1.52
N HIS A 98 13.18 -1.58 -0.96
CA HIS A 98 13.88 -0.41 -0.43
C HIS A 98 14.50 0.44 -1.56
N LYS A 99 13.99 1.66 -1.77
CA LYS A 99 14.38 2.57 -2.86
C LYS A 99 15.37 3.68 -2.42
N GLY A 100 16.08 3.46 -1.33
CA GLY A 100 17.04 4.44 -0.80
C GLY A 100 16.38 5.53 0.04
N GLY A 101 16.85 6.77 -0.10
CA GLY A 101 16.30 7.91 0.64
C GLY A 101 14.90 8.33 0.17
N TYR A 102 14.19 9.08 0.99
CA TYR A 102 12.83 9.54 0.69
C TYR A 102 12.71 10.35 -0.60
N GLU A 103 13.67 11.24 -0.86
CA GLU A 103 13.66 12.09 -2.04
C GLU A 103 13.92 11.27 -3.32
N SER A 104 14.92 10.40 -3.30
CA SER A 104 15.22 9.52 -4.44
C SER A 104 14.06 8.57 -4.74
N SER A 105 13.45 7.98 -3.69
CA SER A 105 12.29 7.09 -3.82
C SER A 105 11.08 7.82 -4.42
N LEU A 106 10.80 9.07 -4.02
CA LEU A 106 9.69 9.85 -4.57
C LEU A 106 9.92 10.18 -6.04
N ILE A 107 11.11 10.66 -6.40
CA ILE A 107 11.46 10.98 -7.78
C ILE A 107 11.36 9.74 -8.66
N GLU A 108 11.85 8.60 -8.18
CA GLU A 108 11.76 7.34 -8.90
C GLU A 108 10.30 6.93 -9.08
N ALA A 109 9.47 6.96 -8.04
CA ALA A 109 8.05 6.62 -8.13
C ALA A 109 7.29 7.52 -9.12
N ILE A 110 7.55 8.83 -9.14
CA ILE A 110 6.91 9.75 -10.10
C ILE A 110 7.33 9.41 -11.54
N LYS A 111 8.62 9.14 -11.79
CA LYS A 111 9.11 8.76 -13.12
C LYS A 111 8.56 7.43 -13.58
N ALA A 112 8.59 6.45 -12.70
CA ALA A 112 8.08 5.11 -12.91
C ALA A 112 6.58 5.18 -13.27
N GLN A 113 5.84 6.04 -12.56
CA GLN A 113 4.44 6.31 -12.84
C GLN A 113 4.17 6.95 -14.20
N GLN A 114 4.96 7.95 -14.58
CA GLN A 114 4.88 8.58 -15.90
C GLN A 114 5.18 7.61 -17.04
N ALA A 115 6.01 6.59 -16.78
CA ALA A 115 6.31 5.50 -17.71
C ALA A 115 5.25 4.38 -17.73
N GLY A 116 4.20 4.48 -16.91
CA GLY A 116 3.16 3.45 -16.78
C GLY A 116 3.62 2.21 -16.00
N SER A 117 4.74 2.31 -15.28
CA SER A 117 5.34 1.23 -14.51
C SER A 117 5.69 1.74 -13.11
N GLY A 118 4.75 1.77 -12.18
CA GLY A 118 4.96 2.26 -10.80
C GLY A 118 4.64 1.20 -9.75
N PRO A 119 5.09 1.38 -8.49
CA PRO A 119 4.66 0.53 -7.39
C PRO A 119 3.16 0.67 -7.14
N ASP A 120 2.51 -0.32 -6.52
CA ASP A 120 1.13 -0.17 -6.07
C ASP A 120 1.05 0.77 -4.88
N ILE A 121 2.04 0.72 -3.99
CA ILE A 121 2.13 1.55 -2.78
C ILE A 121 3.51 2.20 -2.69
N VAL A 122 3.56 3.50 -2.41
CA VAL A 122 4.83 4.23 -2.17
C VAL A 122 4.82 4.95 -0.82
N GLN A 123 5.90 4.80 -0.06
CA GLN A 123 6.15 5.58 1.16
C GLN A 123 6.71 6.96 0.80
N VAL A 124 6.06 8.01 1.29
CA VAL A 124 6.36 9.40 0.94
C VAL A 124 6.53 10.23 2.20
N TYR A 125 7.53 11.10 2.18
CA TYR A 125 7.80 12.05 3.26
C TYR A 125 6.88 13.26 3.20
N GLU A 126 6.78 13.97 4.32
CA GLU A 126 5.78 15.00 4.55
C GLU A 126 5.77 16.08 3.46
N LEU A 127 6.95 16.56 3.05
CA LEU A 127 7.08 17.60 2.02
C LEU A 127 6.82 17.05 0.62
N GLY A 128 7.01 15.75 0.40
CA GLY A 128 6.71 15.07 -0.85
C GLY A 128 5.21 14.96 -1.14
N THR A 129 4.37 15.09 -0.12
CA THR A 129 2.90 15.05 -0.26
C THR A 129 2.38 16.13 -1.21
N ALA A 130 2.89 17.36 -1.10
CA ALA A 130 2.52 18.44 -1.98
C ALA A 130 2.91 18.16 -3.44
N HIS A 131 4.06 17.52 -3.66
CA HIS A 131 4.51 17.12 -4.99
C HIS A 131 3.63 16.03 -5.60
N LEU A 132 3.21 15.04 -4.81
CA LEU A 132 2.23 14.07 -5.27
C LEU A 132 0.90 14.73 -5.58
N MET A 133 0.39 15.59 -4.69
CA MET A 133 -0.87 16.30 -4.91
C MET A 133 -0.86 17.15 -6.19
N ALA A 134 0.28 17.76 -6.54
CA ALA A 134 0.48 18.50 -7.78
C ALA A 134 0.55 17.59 -9.01
N ALA A 135 1.07 16.37 -8.87
CA ALA A 135 1.14 15.35 -9.92
C ALA A 135 -0.24 14.69 -10.16
N ARG A 136 -1.18 15.46 -10.73
CA ARG A 136 -2.54 15.01 -11.02
C ARG A 136 -2.54 13.70 -11.82
N GLY A 137 -3.31 12.74 -11.34
CA GLY A 137 -3.44 11.43 -11.99
C GLY A 137 -2.28 10.48 -11.73
N ALA A 138 -1.27 10.84 -10.92
CA ALA A 138 -0.18 9.94 -10.53
C ALA A 138 -0.51 9.07 -9.30
N TYR A 139 -1.53 9.44 -8.52
CA TYR A 139 -1.91 8.75 -7.30
C TYR A 139 -3.43 8.68 -7.15
N ARG A 140 -3.91 7.68 -6.39
CA ARG A 140 -5.31 7.56 -5.96
C ARG A 140 -5.40 7.89 -4.47
N PRO A 141 -6.20 8.89 -4.06
CA PRO A 141 -6.43 9.17 -2.65
C PRO A 141 -6.91 7.92 -1.90
N LEU A 142 -6.40 7.68 -0.70
CA LEU A 142 -6.71 6.49 0.11
C LEU A 142 -8.23 6.32 0.30
N TRP A 143 -8.96 7.41 0.56
CA TRP A 143 -10.42 7.33 0.69
C TRP A 143 -11.12 6.76 -0.55
N GLN A 144 -10.61 7.00 -1.77
CA GLN A 144 -11.16 6.42 -3.00
C GLN A 144 -10.82 4.94 -3.14
N VAL A 145 -9.61 4.54 -2.72
CA VAL A 145 -9.19 3.13 -2.74
C VAL A 145 -10.06 2.32 -1.78
N MET A 146 -10.21 2.81 -0.54
CA MET A 146 -11.03 2.16 0.48
C MET A 146 -12.50 2.09 0.07
N ALA A 147 -13.06 3.20 -0.44
CA ALA A 147 -14.43 3.21 -0.95
C ALA A 147 -14.63 2.24 -2.13
N GLY A 148 -13.69 2.17 -3.06
CA GLY A 148 -13.74 1.23 -4.19
C GLY A 148 -13.65 -0.24 -3.77
N ALA A 149 -12.98 -0.52 -2.66
CA ALA A 149 -12.91 -1.85 -2.05
C ALA A 149 -14.10 -2.17 -1.13
N GLY A 150 -14.98 -1.20 -0.84
CA GLY A 150 -16.04 -1.36 0.15
C GLY A 150 -15.54 -1.38 1.61
N GLU A 151 -14.30 -0.94 1.84
CA GLU A 151 -13.65 -0.96 3.15
C GLU A 151 -13.87 0.35 3.91
N ARG A 152 -14.10 0.23 5.22
CA ARG A 152 -14.33 1.40 6.07
C ARG A 152 -13.01 2.11 6.36
N LEU A 153 -12.95 3.40 6.05
CA LEU A 153 -11.88 4.30 6.46
C LEU A 153 -12.43 5.37 7.40
N ASP A 154 -11.99 5.35 8.66
CA ASP A 154 -12.40 6.33 9.67
C ASP A 154 -11.22 7.23 10.06
N PRO A 155 -11.16 8.48 9.57
CA PRO A 155 -10.11 9.43 9.96
C PRO A 155 -10.04 9.68 11.46
N LYS A 156 -11.14 9.46 12.22
CA LYS A 156 -11.18 9.63 13.67
C LYS A 156 -10.47 8.50 14.43
N ALA A 157 -10.07 7.42 13.75
CA ALA A 157 -9.23 6.38 14.33
C ALA A 157 -7.77 6.86 14.57
N TYR A 158 -7.40 8.02 14.03
CA TYR A 158 -6.07 8.60 14.16
C TYR A 158 -6.09 9.82 15.08
N LEU A 159 -4.94 10.15 15.67
CA LEU A 159 -4.78 11.38 16.45
C LEU A 159 -5.19 12.60 15.59
N PRO A 160 -5.97 13.57 16.11
CA PRO A 160 -6.49 14.67 15.32
C PRO A 160 -5.43 15.43 14.52
N ALA A 161 -4.27 15.71 15.13
CA ALA A 161 -3.15 16.40 14.47
C ALA A 161 -2.52 15.57 13.32
N VAL A 162 -2.58 14.24 13.41
CA VAL A 162 -2.13 13.32 12.35
C VAL A 162 -3.16 13.32 11.23
N ALA A 163 -4.44 13.09 11.56
CA ALA A 163 -5.52 13.03 10.58
C ALA A 163 -5.64 14.32 9.78
N SER A 164 -5.56 15.48 10.44
CA SER A 164 -5.68 16.80 9.79
C SER A 164 -4.55 17.06 8.81
N TYR A 165 -3.32 16.61 9.12
CA TYR A 165 -2.17 16.82 8.23
C TYR A 165 -2.29 16.01 6.93
N PHE A 166 -3.08 14.95 6.95
CA PHE A 166 -3.14 13.92 5.92
C PHE A 166 -4.48 13.83 5.19
N SER A 167 -5.35 14.81 5.41
CA SER A 167 -6.68 14.87 4.83
C SER A 167 -6.81 16.04 3.87
N ASP A 168 -7.79 15.95 2.96
CA ASP A 168 -8.24 17.10 2.17
C ASP A 168 -9.09 18.07 3.00
N ASP A 169 -9.51 19.18 2.38
CA ASP A 169 -10.37 20.20 3.00
C ASP A 169 -11.73 19.64 3.49
N ALA A 170 -12.14 18.46 2.99
CA ALA A 170 -13.34 17.74 3.42
C ALA A 170 -13.07 16.74 4.56
N GLY A 171 -11.83 16.66 5.07
CA GLY A 171 -11.44 15.77 6.16
C GLY A 171 -11.26 14.31 5.73
N ARG A 172 -11.10 14.03 4.43
CA ARG A 172 -10.89 12.67 3.91
C ARG A 172 -9.41 12.38 3.75
N LEU A 173 -8.96 11.25 4.28
CA LEU A 173 -7.55 10.85 4.22
C LEU A 173 -7.08 10.66 2.77
N LEU A 174 -6.03 11.39 2.41
CA LEU A 174 -5.39 11.30 1.11
C LEU A 174 -4.38 10.13 1.05
N GLY A 175 -3.72 9.83 2.17
CA GLY A 175 -2.76 8.74 2.31
C GLY A 175 -2.76 8.17 3.74
N LEU A 176 -2.26 6.95 3.90
CA LEU A 176 -2.25 6.26 5.20
C LEU A 176 -1.14 6.83 6.08
N PRO A 177 -1.43 7.36 7.28
CA PRO A 177 -0.38 7.74 8.23
C PRO A 177 0.45 6.51 8.63
N PHE A 178 1.76 6.52 8.35
CA PHE A 178 2.61 5.34 8.55
C PHE A 178 3.61 5.54 9.70
N ASN A 179 4.71 6.27 9.47
CA ASN A 179 5.75 6.52 10.48
C ASN A 179 5.88 8.03 10.77
N VAL A 180 5.04 8.50 11.68
CA VAL A 180 4.89 9.92 12.07
C VAL A 180 5.78 10.28 13.26
N SER A 181 6.40 11.45 13.24
CA SER A 181 7.19 11.99 14.34
C SER A 181 6.90 13.46 14.63
N THR A 182 7.08 13.83 15.89
CA THR A 182 7.00 15.22 16.37
C THR A 182 8.35 15.60 16.99
N PRO A 183 8.87 16.81 16.71
CA PRO A 183 10.07 17.26 17.39
C PRO A 183 9.78 17.35 18.90
N ILE A 184 10.74 16.93 19.70
CA ILE A 184 10.75 17.07 21.15
C ILE A 184 12.11 17.61 21.59
N LEU A 185 12.14 18.33 22.71
CA LEU A 185 13.37 18.82 23.30
C LEU A 185 13.94 17.74 24.23
N PHE A 186 15.06 17.14 23.82
CA PHE A 186 15.91 16.39 24.74
C PHE A 186 16.89 17.35 25.39
N TYR A 187 17.05 17.25 26.72
CA TYR A 187 18.01 18.05 27.46
C TYR A 187 18.73 17.19 28.52
N ASN A 188 19.97 17.55 28.82
CA ASN A 188 20.81 16.80 29.77
C ASN A 188 20.65 17.36 31.19
N LYS A 189 19.96 16.62 32.06
CA LYS A 189 19.76 17.00 33.47
C LYS A 189 21.07 17.14 34.25
N THR A 190 22.12 16.40 33.91
CA THR A 190 23.44 16.52 34.56
C THR A 190 24.12 17.83 34.19
N ALA A 191 24.10 18.19 32.89
CA ALA A 191 24.63 19.48 32.43
C ALA A 191 23.89 20.66 33.09
N PHE A 192 22.58 20.55 33.32
CA PHE A 192 21.80 21.55 34.05
C PHE A 192 22.31 21.72 35.49
N ARG A 193 22.54 20.62 36.23
CA ARG A 193 23.08 20.67 37.59
C ARG A 193 24.48 21.28 37.65
N GLU A 194 25.36 20.92 36.71
CA GLU A 194 26.72 21.46 36.62
C GLU A 194 26.72 22.97 36.33
N ALA A 195 25.79 23.43 35.49
CA ALA A 195 25.53 24.83 35.21
C ALA A 195 24.75 25.55 36.33
N LYS A 196 24.48 24.88 37.46
CA LYS A 196 23.68 25.40 38.59
C LYS A 196 22.27 25.84 38.21
N GLN A 197 21.68 25.18 37.21
CA GLN A 197 20.30 25.32 36.79
C GLN A 197 19.41 24.22 37.39
N ASP A 198 18.09 24.46 37.43
CA ASP A 198 17.11 23.49 37.92
C ASP A 198 16.82 22.42 36.83
N PRO A 199 17.23 21.15 37.02
CA PRO A 199 17.08 20.10 36.01
C PRO A 199 15.62 19.67 35.77
N ASP A 200 14.67 20.09 36.61
CA ASP A 200 13.25 19.80 36.45
C ASP A 200 12.47 20.98 35.85
N LYS A 201 13.15 22.06 35.48
CA LYS A 201 12.61 23.20 34.74
C LYS A 201 13.33 23.40 33.41
N PRO A 202 13.06 22.55 32.40
CA PRO A 202 13.61 22.78 31.07
C PRO A 202 13.07 24.08 30.46
N PRO A 203 13.80 24.70 29.52
CA PRO A 203 13.36 25.88 28.78
C PRO A 203 11.99 25.65 28.14
N ARG A 204 11.06 26.56 28.40
CA ARG A 204 9.71 26.54 27.81
C ARG A 204 9.60 27.43 26.59
N THR A 205 10.57 28.33 26.41
CA THR A 205 10.67 29.27 25.29
C THR A 205 12.07 29.26 24.71
N TRP A 206 12.20 29.70 23.44
CA TRP A 206 13.52 29.82 22.80
C TRP A 206 14.45 30.80 23.51
N TYR A 207 13.91 31.82 24.17
CA TYR A 207 14.67 32.81 24.92
C TYR A 207 15.22 32.26 26.26
N GLU A 208 14.64 31.18 26.77
CA GLU A 208 15.11 30.50 27.98
C GLU A 208 16.20 29.46 27.68
N MET A 209 16.49 29.19 26.41
CA MET A 209 17.55 28.27 26.04
C MET A 209 18.90 28.83 26.52
N PRO A 210 19.67 28.06 27.31
CA PRO A 210 21.03 28.45 27.68
C PRO A 210 21.87 28.63 26.42
N ALA A 211 22.65 29.72 26.36
CA ALA A 211 23.59 29.99 25.28
C ALA A 211 24.75 28.98 25.25
#